data_AF-A0A8H4XRN9-F1
#
_entry.id   AF-A0A8H4XRN9-F1
#
_cell.length_a   1.000
_cell.length_b   1.000
_cell.length_c   1.000
_cell.angle_alpha   90.00
_cell.angle_beta   90.00
_cell.angle_gamma   90.00
#
_symmetry.space_group_name_H-M   'P 1'
#
loop_
_entity.id
_entity.type
_entity.pdbx_description
1 polymer ?
#
loop_
_entity_poly.entity_id
_entity_poly.type
_entity_poly.pdbx_seq_one_letter_code
_entity_poly.pdbx_strand_id
1 'polypeptide(L)'
;TVRNFKQFSESIENIYLVEASAPLREVQKSLLCGPDAVLEEIDIGFRGINKHTGAPIVWVEDIRLLSYNDKMPFIFAHEFFDALPIHAFESVQPSPEPEEQPKQQIMTPTGPITLDSASQANTNNKAAPGPQWRELMVALNSKSVLEYVKD
;
A
#
# COMPACT_ATOMS: atom_id res chain seq x y z
N THR A 1 -5.03 13.60 30.77
CA THR A 1 -5.13 12.13 30.66
C THR A 1 -3.77 11.46 30.87
N VAL A 2 -2.76 11.59 29.99
CA VAL A 2 -1.41 11.04 30.26
C VAL A 2 -0.63 11.82 31.33
N ARG A 3 -0.75 13.15 31.34
CA ARG A 3 -0.12 14.04 32.34
C ARG A 3 -0.54 13.79 33.79
N ASN A 4 -1.67 13.10 33.99
CA ASN A 4 -2.15 12.72 35.32
C ASN A 4 -1.31 11.59 35.92
N PHE A 5 -0.61 10.82 35.07
CA PHE A 5 0.27 9.73 35.45
C PHE A 5 1.73 10.17 35.29
N LYS A 6 2.23 10.98 36.23
CA LYS A 6 3.55 11.62 36.13
C LYS A 6 4.68 10.63 35.83
N GLN A 7 4.74 9.54 36.59
CA GLN A 7 5.75 8.48 36.41
C GLN A 7 5.74 7.89 35.00
N PHE A 8 4.55 7.69 34.42
CA PHE A 8 4.42 7.20 33.06
C PHE A 8 4.79 8.28 32.03
N SER A 9 4.37 9.53 32.22
CA SER A 9 4.72 10.61 31.29
C SER A 9 6.22 10.91 31.27
N GLU A 10 6.90 10.78 32.41
CA GLU A 10 8.34 10.99 32.55
C GLU A 10 9.16 9.80 32.01
N SER A 11 8.57 8.60 31.92
CA SER A 11 9.23 7.43 31.31
C SER A 11 9.21 7.44 29.78
N ILE A 12 8.51 8.39 29.15
CA ILE A 12 8.47 8.50 27.69
C ILE A 12 9.75 9.18 27.22
N GLU A 13 10.66 8.39 26.66
CA GLU A 13 11.95 8.89 26.21
C GLU A 13 11.91 9.47 24.80
N ASN A 14 11.12 8.87 23.91
CA ASN A 14 11.00 9.27 22.51
C ASN A 14 9.61 8.91 21.99
N ILE A 15 9.10 9.72 21.07
CA ILE A 15 7.87 9.47 20.33
C ILE A 15 8.24 9.41 18.85
N TYR A 16 7.85 8.33 18.17
CA TYR A 16 8.06 8.17 16.73
C TYR A 16 6.71 8.21 16.02
N LEU A 17 6.59 9.08 15.02
CA LEU A 17 5.43 9.20 14.16
C LEU A 17 5.83 8.80 12.74
N VAL A 18 5.27 7.70 12.24
CA VAL A 18 5.50 7.25 10.86
C VAL A 18 4.50 7.98 9.96
N GLU A 19 4.97 9.00 9.24
CA GLU A 19 4.13 9.91 8.45
C GLU A 19 4.86 10.34 7.16
N ALA A 20 4.37 9.85 6.03
CA ALA A 20 4.89 10.17 4.70
C ALA A 20 4.39 11.55 4.20
N SER A 21 3.20 11.98 4.62
CA SER A 21 2.55 13.19 4.11
C SER A 21 3.09 14.46 4.78
N ALA A 22 3.81 15.28 4.02
CA ALA A 22 4.30 16.59 4.46
C ALA A 22 3.20 17.52 5.02
N PRO A 23 2.01 17.69 4.39
CA PRO A 23 0.97 18.54 4.96
C PRO A 23 0.40 17.99 6.27
N LEU A 24 0.21 16.66 6.40
CA LEU A 24 -0.26 16.07 7.66
C LEU A 24 0.79 16.20 8.76
N ARG A 25 2.08 16.08 8.42
CA ARG A 25 3.19 16.32 9.33
C ARG A 25 3.14 17.73 9.91
N GLU A 26 2.89 18.76 9.09
CA GLU A 26 2.81 20.14 9.56
C GLU A 26 1.61 20.34 10.51
N VAL A 27 0.46 19.74 10.22
CA VAL A 27 -0.71 19.76 11.11
C VAL A 27 -0.39 19.10 12.45
N GLN A 28 0.22 17.91 12.43
CA GLN A 28 0.63 17.18 13.63
C GLN A 28 1.66 17.97 14.45
N LYS A 29 2.67 18.54 13.80
CA LYS A 29 3.69 19.39 14.42
C LYS A 29 3.05 20.59 15.10
N SER A 30 2.19 21.34 14.41
CA SER A 30 1.48 22.49 14.99
C SER A 30 0.70 22.10 16.24
N LEU A 31 0.05 20.94 16.21
CA LEU A 31 -0.69 20.41 17.35
C LEU A 31 0.22 19.98 18.52
N LEU A 32 1.30 19.24 18.24
CA LEU A 32 2.11 18.55 19.27
C LEU A 32 3.28 19.40 19.80
N CYS A 33 3.87 20.24 18.94
CA CYS A 33 5.01 21.12 19.26
C CYS A 33 4.60 22.59 19.39
N GLY A 34 3.51 22.99 18.73
CA GLY A 34 3.06 24.38 18.63
C GLY A 34 3.22 24.95 17.22
N PRO A 35 2.46 26.01 16.87
CA PRO A 35 2.40 26.53 15.50
C PRO A 35 3.73 27.12 15.02
N ASP A 36 4.48 27.77 15.91
CA ASP A 36 5.76 28.41 15.60
C ASP A 36 6.97 27.50 15.86
N ALA A 37 6.73 26.21 16.16
CA ALA A 37 7.82 25.28 16.38
C ALA A 37 8.66 25.14 15.10
N VAL A 38 9.98 25.12 15.24
CA VAL A 38 10.89 24.80 14.13
C VAL A 38 11.34 23.37 14.33
N LEU A 39 11.17 22.55 13.29
CA LEU A 39 11.68 21.18 13.28
C LEU A 39 13.14 21.19 12.88
N GLU A 40 13.93 20.37 13.55
CA GLU A 40 15.30 20.07 13.16
C GLU A 40 15.29 18.91 12.17
N GLU A 41 15.92 19.10 11.01
CA GLU A 41 16.09 18.05 10.02
C GLU A 41 17.24 17.14 10.45
N ILE A 42 17.00 15.82 10.42
CA ILE A 42 17.94 14.77 10.82
C ILE A 42 17.95 13.66 9.77
N ASP A 43 18.94 12.77 9.82
CA ASP A 43 19.16 11.72 8.81
C ASP A 43 17.93 10.83 8.52
N ILE A 44 17.08 10.60 9.52
CA ILE A 44 15.89 9.74 9.42
C ILE A 44 14.56 10.50 9.25
N GLY A 45 14.61 11.84 9.20
CA GLY A 45 13.41 12.68 9.05
C GLY A 45 13.49 14.00 9.82
N PHE A 46 12.47 14.29 10.63
CA PHE A 46 12.35 15.58 11.33
C PHE A 46 12.15 15.40 12.83
N ARG A 47 12.87 16.19 13.64
CA ARG A 47 12.80 16.17 15.10
C ARG A 47 12.16 17.45 15.65
N GLY A 48 11.26 17.28 16.60
CA GLY A 48 10.66 18.35 17.39
C GLY A 48 10.56 17.97 18.86
N ILE A 49 10.03 18.89 19.68
CA ILE A 49 9.83 18.68 21.12
C ILE A 49 8.34 18.74 21.44
N ASN A 50 7.82 17.72 22.12
CA ASN A 50 6.44 17.69 22.56
C ASN A 50 6.18 18.76 23.63
N LYS A 51 5.20 19.64 23.41
CA LYS A 51 4.89 20.75 24.34
C LYS A 51 4.27 20.29 25.67
N HIS A 52 3.77 19.06 25.75
CA HIS A 52 3.06 18.53 26.93
C HIS A 52 3.95 17.67 27.81
N THR A 53 4.78 16.81 27.21
CA THR A 53 5.66 15.86 27.91
C THR A 53 7.12 16.30 27.93
N GLY A 54 7.53 17.20 27.03
CA GLY A 54 8.94 17.55 26.82
C GLY A 54 9.74 16.47 26.08
N ALA A 55 9.13 15.33 25.78
CA ALA A 55 9.78 14.24 25.06
C ALA A 55 10.04 14.63 23.59
N PRO A 56 11.17 14.21 23.00
CA PRO A 56 11.42 14.32 21.57
C PRO A 56 10.34 13.59 20.76
N ILE A 57 9.91 14.22 19.67
CA ILE A 57 9.08 13.61 18.64
C ILE A 57 9.91 13.55 17.37
N VAL A 58 9.96 12.39 16.73
CA VAL A 58 10.62 12.18 15.45
C VAL A 58 9.58 11.73 14.43
N TRP A 59 9.41 12.51 13.37
CA TRP A 59 8.64 12.11 12.19
C TRP A 59 9.56 11.39 11.22
N VAL A 60 9.22 10.15 10.91
CA VAL A 60 9.93 9.32 9.93
C VAL A 60 8.99 8.99 8.78
N GLU A 61 9.53 8.87 7.57
CA GLU A 61 8.73 8.53 6.40
C GLU A 61 8.30 7.05 6.42
N ASP A 62 9.17 6.18 6.94
CA ASP A 62 8.98 4.73 6.91
C ASP A 62 9.42 4.10 8.23
N ILE A 63 8.68 3.10 8.69
CA ILE A 63 8.98 2.34 9.91
C ILE A 63 10.35 1.66 9.87
N ARG A 64 10.87 1.31 8.67
CA ARG A 64 12.18 0.70 8.46
C ARG A 64 13.35 1.61 8.84
N LEU A 65 13.12 2.92 8.95
CA LEU A 65 14.13 3.89 9.39
C LEU A 65 14.32 3.90 10.91
N LEU A 66 13.41 3.27 11.65
CA LEU A 66 13.52 3.18 13.10
C LEU A 66 14.59 2.16 13.48
N SER A 67 15.53 2.59 14.33
CA SER A 67 16.53 1.69 14.89
C SER A 67 15.89 0.71 15.86
N TYR A 68 16.45 -0.50 15.90
CA TYR A 68 16.11 -1.46 16.94
C TYR A 68 16.56 -0.90 18.30
N ASN A 69 15.70 -1.05 19.30
CA ASN A 69 15.96 -0.63 20.67
C ASN A 69 15.58 -1.78 21.62
N ASP A 70 16.44 -2.06 22.60
CA ASP A 70 16.22 -3.09 23.62
C ASP A 70 15.11 -2.72 24.62
N LYS A 71 14.61 -1.48 24.57
CA LYS A 71 13.45 -1.02 25.36
C LYS A 71 12.15 -1.46 24.71
N MET A 72 11.12 -1.69 25.53
CA MET A 72 9.79 -2.09 25.06
C MET A 72 9.08 -0.91 24.36
N PRO A 73 8.86 -0.95 23.04
CA PRO A 73 8.11 0.10 22.37
C PRO A 73 6.60 -0.13 22.56
N PHE A 74 5.84 0.96 22.67
CA PHE A 74 4.38 0.93 22.55
C PHE A 74 3.99 1.39 21.15
N ILE A 75 3.39 0.50 20.36
CA ILE A 75 3.02 0.77 18.97
C ILE A 75 1.51 1.01 18.90
N PHE A 76 1.12 2.14 18.31
CA PHE A 76 -0.28 2.49 18.05
C PHE A 76 -0.51 2.58 16.54
N ALA A 77 -1.52 1.86 16.05
CA ALA A 77 -1.89 1.80 14.63
C ALA A 77 -3.42 1.88 14.50
N HIS A 78 -3.99 3.02 14.87
CA HIS A 78 -5.44 3.25 14.82
C HIS A 78 -5.85 3.61 13.40
N GLU A 79 -6.67 2.78 12.75
CA GLU A 79 -7.09 2.97 11.35
C GLU A 79 -5.89 3.18 10.40
N PHE A 80 -4.81 2.45 10.67
CA PHE A 80 -3.65 2.44 9.77
C PHE A 80 -3.79 1.35 8.71
N PHE A 81 -4.24 0.15 9.11
CA PHE A 81 -4.24 -1.05 8.25
C PHE A 81 -5.41 -1.14 7.28
N ASP A 82 -6.52 -0.48 7.57
CA ASP A 82 -7.68 -0.34 6.68
C ASP A 82 -7.38 0.58 5.49
N ALA A 83 -6.51 1.57 5.67
CA ALA A 83 -6.05 2.46 4.61
C ALA A 83 -4.95 1.85 3.71
N LEU A 84 -4.38 0.70 4.08
CA LEU A 84 -3.32 0.07 3.29
C LEU A 84 -3.86 -0.59 2.02
N PRO A 85 -3.10 -0.54 0.92
CA PRO A 85 -3.45 -1.27 -0.29
C PRO A 85 -3.66 -2.76 -0.01
N ILE A 86 -4.70 -3.34 -0.63
CA ILE A 86 -4.99 -4.76 -0.56
C ILE A 86 -4.90 -5.42 -1.94
N HIS A 87 -4.50 -6.68 -1.95
CA HIS A 87 -4.63 -7.55 -3.11
C HIS A 87 -5.93 -8.35 -3.00
N ALA A 88 -6.78 -8.24 -4.01
CA ALA A 88 -7.99 -9.03 -4.14
C ALA A 88 -7.83 -10.05 -5.28
N PHE A 89 -8.22 -11.30 -5.01
CA PHE A 89 -8.12 -12.39 -5.98
C PHE A 89 -9.52 -12.91 -6.31
N GLU A 90 -9.86 -12.92 -7.59
CA GLU A 90 -11.12 -13.46 -8.10
C GLU A 90 -10.87 -14.72 -8.92
N SER A 91 -11.60 -15.79 -8.59
CA SER A 91 -11.63 -17.03 -9.39
C SER A 91 -12.65 -16.86 -10.51
N VAL A 92 -12.19 -16.75 -11.75
CA VAL A 92 -13.07 -16.67 -12.93
C VAL A 92 -13.10 -18.00 -13.68
N GLN A 93 -14.24 -18.31 -14.28
CA GLN A 93 -14.28 -19.35 -15.29
C GLN A 93 -13.41 -18.91 -16.47
N PRO A 94 -12.67 -19.85 -17.10
CA PRO A 94 -11.95 -19.56 -18.32
C PRO A 94 -12.92 -18.98 -19.35
N SER A 95 -12.51 -17.93 -20.04
CA SER A 95 -13.28 -17.39 -21.16
C SER A 95 -13.58 -18.54 -22.12
N PRO A 96 -14.80 -18.65 -22.69
CA PRO A 96 -15.00 -19.54 -23.82
C PRO A 96 -13.91 -19.18 -24.84
N GLU A 97 -13.16 -20.19 -25.30
CA GLU A 97 -12.22 -20.03 -26.40
C GLU A 97 -12.97 -19.23 -27.48
N PRO A 98 -12.40 -18.13 -28.02
CA PRO A 98 -13.06 -17.43 -29.12
C PRO A 98 -13.41 -18.48 -30.17
N GLU A 99 -14.71 -18.57 -30.47
CA GLU A 99 -15.28 -19.50 -31.44
C GLU A 99 -14.28 -19.66 -32.58
N GLU A 100 -13.88 -20.91 -32.81
CA GLU A 100 -12.87 -21.34 -33.77
C GLU A 100 -12.70 -20.29 -34.87
N GLN A 101 -11.60 -19.53 -34.81
CA GLN A 101 -11.24 -18.67 -35.93
C GLN A 101 -11.36 -19.52 -37.19
N PRO A 102 -12.10 -19.08 -38.23
CA PRO A 102 -12.32 -19.90 -39.41
C PRO A 102 -10.97 -20.38 -39.91
N LYS A 103 -10.79 -21.71 -39.97
CA LYS A 103 -9.57 -22.38 -40.41
C LYS A 103 -8.98 -21.59 -41.57
N GLN A 104 -7.83 -20.94 -41.35
CA GLN A 104 -7.23 -20.09 -42.36
C GLN A 104 -6.75 -20.98 -43.50
N GLN A 105 -7.58 -21.13 -44.53
CA GLN A 105 -7.19 -21.78 -45.78
C GLN A 105 -6.40 -20.78 -46.60
N ILE A 106 -5.14 -21.13 -46.90
CA ILE A 106 -4.30 -20.34 -47.79
C ILE A 106 -4.39 -20.98 -49.18
N MET A 107 -4.73 -20.19 -50.19
CA MET A 107 -4.67 -20.63 -51.58
C MET A 107 -3.21 -20.62 -52.05
N THR A 108 -2.66 -21.79 -52.39
CA THR A 108 -1.34 -21.90 -53.02
C THR A 108 -1.48 -22.34 -54.49
N PRO A 109 -0.49 -22.11 -55.36
CA PRO A 109 -0.55 -22.49 -56.78
C PRO A 109 -0.76 -24.00 -57.02
N THR A 110 -0.49 -24.84 -56.00
CA THR A 110 -0.71 -26.29 -55.99
C THR A 110 -2.01 -26.74 -55.31
N GLY A 111 -2.84 -25.80 -54.83
CA GLY A 111 -4.15 -26.08 -54.24
C GLY A 111 -4.37 -25.41 -52.87
N PRO A 112 -5.58 -25.55 -52.28
CA PRO A 112 -5.87 -25.11 -50.92
C PRO A 112 -5.02 -25.86 -49.90
N ILE A 113 -4.33 -25.14 -49.02
CA ILE A 113 -3.70 -25.74 -47.82
C ILE A 113 -4.39 -25.21 -46.57
N THR A 114 -4.83 -26.12 -45.70
CA THR A 114 -5.28 -25.80 -44.34
C THR A 114 -4.07 -25.67 -43.44
N LEU A 115 -3.86 -24.50 -42.85
CA LEU A 115 -2.86 -24.31 -41.81
C LEU A 115 -3.42 -24.84 -40.49
N ASP A 116 -2.98 -26.03 -40.08
CA ASP A 116 -3.15 -26.48 -38.71
C ASP A 116 -2.14 -25.71 -37.86
N SER A 117 -2.61 -24.78 -37.04
CA SER A 117 -1.78 -24.21 -35.97
C SER A 117 -1.29 -25.37 -35.10
N ALA A 118 0.02 -25.41 -34.85
CA ALA A 118 0.72 -26.49 -34.14
C ALA A 118 0.39 -26.54 -32.63
N SER A 119 -0.89 -26.64 -32.29
CA SER A 119 -1.41 -26.83 -30.94
C SER A 119 -2.49 -27.93 -30.85
N GLN A 120 -2.75 -28.68 -31.91
CA GLN A 120 -3.68 -29.83 -31.89
C GLN A 120 -2.98 -31.20 -32.00
N ALA A 121 -1.93 -31.43 -31.23
CA ALA A 121 -1.48 -32.79 -30.91
C ALA A 121 -2.08 -33.21 -29.55
N ASN A 122 -2.82 -34.33 -29.55
CA ASN A 122 -3.47 -35.00 -28.41
C ASN A 122 -4.80 -34.43 -27.87
N THR A 123 -5.85 -34.56 -28.67
CA THR A 123 -7.23 -34.67 -28.17
C THR A 123 -7.44 -36.08 -27.59
N ASN A 124 -7.32 -36.24 -26.27
CA ASN A 124 -8.07 -37.25 -25.50
C ASN A 124 -8.05 -37.04 -23.97
N ASN A 125 -7.47 -35.94 -23.47
CA ASN A 125 -7.65 -35.50 -22.09
C ASN A 125 -7.50 -33.97 -22.01
N LYS A 126 -8.43 -33.21 -22.60
CA LYS A 126 -8.59 -31.80 -22.23
C LYS A 126 -9.30 -31.81 -20.87
N ALA A 127 -8.52 -31.83 -19.78
CA ALA A 127 -9.04 -31.43 -18.48
C ALA A 127 -9.74 -30.08 -18.70
N ALA A 128 -10.99 -29.95 -18.21
CA ALA A 128 -11.69 -28.68 -18.27
C ALA A 128 -10.73 -27.61 -17.74
N PRO A 129 -10.52 -26.49 -18.46
CA PRO A 129 -9.59 -25.46 -17.99
C PRO A 129 -10.03 -25.08 -16.58
N GLY A 130 -9.12 -25.28 -15.62
CA GLY A 130 -9.40 -24.98 -14.23
C GLY A 130 -9.74 -23.50 -14.07
N PRO A 131 -10.33 -23.10 -12.93
CA PRO A 131 -10.57 -21.69 -12.66
C PRO A 131 -9.26 -20.89 -12.82
N GLN A 132 -9.34 -19.75 -13.50
CA GLN A 132 -8.24 -18.81 -13.64
C GLN A 132 -8.32 -17.76 -12.53
N TRP A 133 -7.19 -17.43 -11.90
CA TRP A 133 -7.11 -16.37 -10.90
C TRP A 133 -6.82 -15.02 -11.56
N ARG A 134 -7.63 -14.00 -11.27
CA ARG A 134 -7.36 -12.60 -11.61
C ARG A 134 -6.98 -11.85 -10.34
N GLU A 135 -5.94 -11.03 -10.43
CA GLU A 135 -5.45 -10.20 -9.33
C GLU A 135 -5.85 -8.74 -9.56
N LEU A 136 -6.36 -8.10 -8.52
CA LEU A 136 -6.74 -6.68 -8.48
C LEU A 136 -6.06 -6.02 -7.29
N MET A 137 -5.33 -4.93 -7.53
CA MET A 137 -4.79 -4.08 -6.46
C MET A 137 -5.79 -2.96 -6.16
N VAL A 138 -6.26 -2.90 -4.92
CA VAL A 138 -7.21 -1.88 -4.45
C VAL A 138 -6.48 -0.93 -3.50
N ALA A 139 -6.48 0.36 -3.82
CA ALA A 139 -5.86 1.40 -3.01
C ALA A 139 -6.71 2.68 -3.01
N LEU A 140 -6.55 3.52 -1.99
CA LEU A 140 -7.22 4.81 -1.90
C LEU A 140 -6.80 5.73 -3.07
N ASN A 141 -7.78 6.42 -3.66
CA ASN A 141 -7.53 7.37 -4.73
C ASN A 141 -7.00 8.70 -4.15
N SER A 142 -5.74 9.03 -4.42
CA SER A 142 -5.08 10.24 -3.92
C SER A 142 -5.70 11.54 -4.42
N LYS A 143 -6.42 11.52 -5.56
CA LYS A 143 -7.08 12.72 -6.12
C LYS A 143 -8.39 13.07 -5.43
N SER A 144 -9.17 12.09 -4.99
CA SER A 144 -10.47 12.35 -4.33
C SER A 144 -10.33 12.92 -2.91
N VAL A 145 -9.19 12.71 -2.25
CA VAL A 145 -8.91 13.24 -0.90
C VAL A 145 -8.73 14.77 -0.91
N LEU A 146 -8.22 15.34 -2.01
CA LEU A 146 -8.01 16.78 -2.15
C LEU A 146 -9.31 17.55 -2.44
N GLU A 147 -10.32 16.90 -3.02
CA GLU A 147 -11.59 17.55 -3.38
C GLU A 147 -12.55 17.72 -2.18
N TYR A 148 -12.35 16.98 -1.08
CA TYR A 148 -13.19 17.05 0.11
C TYR A 148 -12.81 18.17 1.11
N VAL A 149 -11.80 19.01 0.82
CA VAL A 149 -11.38 20.13 1.68
C VAL A 149 -12.09 21.45 1.30
N LYS A 150 -13.09 21.40 0.41
CA LYS A 150 -13.91 22.57 0.04
C LYS A 150 -15.32 22.41 0.59
N ASP A 151 -15.51 22.84 1.84
CA ASP A 151 -16.70 23.53 2.38
C ASP A 151 -16.48 23.93 3.84
#